data_AF-A0A4Z2DQG1-F1
#
_entry.id   AF-A0A4Z2DQG1-F1
#
_cell.length_a   1.000
_cell.length_b   1.000
_cell.length_c   1.000
_cell.angle_alpha   90.00
_cell.angle_beta   90.00
_cell.angle_gamma   90.00
#
_symmetry.space_group_name_H-M   'P 1'
#
loop_
_entity.id
_entity.type
_entity.pdbx_description
1 polymer ?
#
loop_
_entity_poly.entity_id
_entity_poly.type
_entity_poly.pdbx_seq_one_letter_code
_entity_poly.pdbx_strand_id
1 'polypeptide(L)'
;MIGILSTSCSLVTELFVLSFNKTIVWILFLYLIHVSRRLYECEYVSIFSNSQMSFMHFLMGVGFYIVTPISILFSRDNAVERSYLGIILFGLHFLILQYLQDLVFQQLAALRSGKNENTDKPVNKQYYPPEGSMFHWISCPHYVLEISIYISIQLFITPKWISFSHILFFTMCNQLCCIWLHHNWYKKNFPTWASKRAMLIPYVW
;
A
#
# COMPACT_ATOMS: atom_id res chain seq x y z
N MET A 1 -11.27 -8.64 -2.91
CA MET A 1 -12.71 -8.56 -3.22
C MET A 1 -13.48 -7.61 -2.30
N ILE A 2 -13.47 -7.81 -0.97
CA ILE A 2 -14.25 -6.97 -0.02
C ILE A 2 -13.96 -5.47 -0.17
N GLY A 3 -12.68 -5.07 -0.26
CA GLY A 3 -12.30 -3.67 -0.43
C GLY A 3 -12.84 -3.01 -1.71
N ILE A 4 -12.99 -3.78 -2.81
CA ILE A 4 -13.59 -3.28 -4.05
C ILE A 4 -15.07 -3.02 -3.81
N LEU A 5 -15.79 -4.00 -3.25
CA LEU A 5 -17.22 -3.89 -2.98
C LEU A 5 -17.55 -2.73 -2.03
N SER A 6 -16.81 -2.61 -0.91
CA SER A 6 -17.01 -1.52 0.05
C SER A 6 -16.73 -0.15 -0.59
N THR A 7 -15.64 -0.03 -1.36
CA THR A 7 -15.28 1.23 -2.04
C THR A 7 -16.28 1.60 -3.13
N SER A 8 -16.72 0.63 -3.95
CA SER A 8 -17.76 0.85 -4.97
C SER A 8 -19.07 1.30 -4.33
N CYS A 9 -19.48 0.67 -3.23
CA CYS A 9 -20.68 1.07 -2.48
C CYS A 9 -20.56 2.52 -1.97
N SER A 10 -19.40 2.87 -1.39
CA SER A 10 -19.15 4.23 -0.92
C SER A 10 -19.13 5.26 -2.06
N LEU A 11 -18.51 4.93 -3.19
CA LEU A 11 -18.48 5.79 -4.38
C LEU A 11 -19.89 6.04 -4.92
N VAL A 12 -20.69 4.99 -5.06
CA VAL A 12 -22.11 5.09 -5.46
C VAL A 12 -22.86 5.97 -4.47
N THR A 13 -22.68 5.75 -3.17
CA THR A 13 -23.36 6.54 -2.13
C THR A 13 -23.10 8.04 -2.31
N GLU A 14 -21.84 8.46 -2.50
CA GLU A 14 -21.51 9.89 -2.71
C GLU A 14 -22.08 10.45 -4.02
N LEU A 15 -22.09 9.67 -5.11
CA LEU A 15 -22.62 10.11 -6.40
C LEU A 15 -24.14 10.34 -6.39
N PHE A 16 -24.88 9.62 -5.55
CA PHE A 16 -26.33 9.79 -5.40
C PHE A 16 -26.71 10.91 -4.42
N VAL A 17 -25.75 11.52 -3.71
CA VAL A 17 -26.03 12.70 -2.89
C VAL A 17 -26.28 13.91 -3.79
N LEU A 18 -27.38 14.64 -3.53
CA LEU A 18 -27.80 15.84 -4.30
C LEU A 18 -26.68 16.88 -4.49
N SER A 19 -25.74 16.98 -3.55
CA SER A 19 -24.60 17.91 -3.56
C SER A 19 -23.25 17.17 -3.50
N PHE A 20 -22.97 16.25 -4.44
CA PHE A 20 -21.74 15.45 -4.38
C PHE A 20 -20.45 16.30 -4.28
N ASN A 21 -19.51 15.86 -3.44
CA ASN A 21 -18.21 16.50 -3.28
C ASN A 21 -17.20 15.91 -4.28
N LYS A 22 -16.78 16.71 -5.27
CA LYS A 22 -15.85 16.29 -6.33
C LYS A 22 -14.53 15.71 -5.77
N THR A 23 -14.01 16.28 -4.69
CA THR A 23 -12.78 15.81 -4.05
C THR A 23 -12.96 14.40 -3.50
N ILE A 24 -14.07 14.14 -2.78
CA ILE A 24 -14.37 12.84 -2.20
C ILE A 24 -14.62 11.78 -3.28
N VAL A 25 -15.44 12.11 -4.29
CA VAL A 25 -15.69 11.22 -5.43
C VAL A 25 -14.38 10.82 -6.11
N TRP A 26 -13.49 11.79 -6.34
CA TRP A 26 -12.20 11.54 -6.98
C TRP A 26 -11.30 10.62 -6.15
N ILE A 27 -11.24 10.84 -4.84
CA ILE A 27 -10.45 9.99 -3.93
C ILE A 27 -11.01 8.58 -3.89
N LEU A 28 -12.33 8.41 -3.78
CA LEU A 28 -12.96 7.09 -3.77
C LEU A 28 -12.72 6.35 -5.09
N PHE A 29 -12.76 7.06 -6.22
CA PHE A 29 -12.41 6.50 -7.52
C PHE A 29 -10.94 6.04 -7.57
N LEU A 30 -10.00 6.89 -7.16
CA LEU A 30 -8.58 6.52 -7.11
C LEU A 30 -8.31 5.38 -6.11
N TYR A 31 -8.99 5.37 -4.97
CA TYR A 31 -8.90 4.30 -3.98
C TYR A 31 -9.48 2.99 -4.52
N LEU A 32 -10.54 3.05 -5.34
CA LEU A 32 -11.06 1.87 -6.04
C LEU A 32 -10.01 1.26 -6.98
N ILE A 33 -9.27 2.10 -7.72
CA ILE A 33 -8.13 1.65 -8.54
C ILE A 33 -7.06 1.03 -7.65
N HIS A 34 -6.73 1.66 -6.52
CA HIS A 34 -5.75 1.14 -5.55
C HIS A 34 -6.10 -0.28 -5.10
N VAL A 35 -7.31 -0.48 -4.55
CA VAL A 35 -7.72 -1.78 -4.01
C VAL A 35 -7.92 -2.84 -5.10
N SER A 36 -8.30 -2.42 -6.32
CA SER A 36 -8.40 -3.33 -7.46
C SER A 36 -7.05 -3.83 -7.92
N ARG A 37 -6.07 -2.92 -8.04
CA ARG A 37 -4.68 -3.27 -8.33
C ARG A 37 -4.10 -4.17 -7.24
N ARG A 38 -4.30 -3.85 -5.96
CA ARG A 38 -3.84 -4.71 -4.86
C ARG A 38 -4.44 -6.11 -4.90
N LEU A 39 -5.71 -6.25 -5.30
CA LEU A 39 -6.31 -7.56 -5.50
C LEU A 39 -5.63 -8.31 -6.65
N TYR A 40 -5.41 -7.65 -7.78
CA TYR A 40 -4.71 -8.24 -8.92
C TYR A 40 -3.28 -8.69 -8.55
N GLU A 41 -2.52 -7.84 -7.85
CA GLU A 41 -1.18 -8.16 -7.37
C GLU A 41 -1.17 -9.38 -6.44
N CYS A 42 -2.17 -9.52 -5.57
CA CYS A 42 -2.29 -10.68 -4.69
C CYS A 42 -2.60 -11.98 -5.45
N GLU A 43 -3.54 -11.95 -6.39
CA GLU A 43 -4.01 -13.16 -7.08
C GLU A 43 -3.05 -13.62 -8.19
N TYR A 44 -2.43 -12.68 -8.92
CA TYR A 44 -1.72 -12.99 -10.16
C TYR A 44 -0.22 -12.71 -10.14
N VAL A 45 0.26 -11.82 -9.25
CA VAL A 45 1.68 -11.43 -9.21
C VAL A 45 2.40 -12.08 -8.03
N SER A 46 1.78 -12.08 -6.85
CA SER A 46 2.42 -12.45 -5.59
C SER A 46 2.57 -13.96 -5.46
N ILE A 47 3.81 -14.42 -5.35
CA ILE A 47 4.12 -15.83 -5.04
C ILE A 47 4.28 -15.95 -3.52
N PHE A 48 3.27 -16.47 -2.81
CA PHE A 48 3.32 -16.58 -1.35
C PHE A 48 4.15 -17.77 -0.86
N SER A 49 4.76 -17.64 0.32
CA SER A 49 5.48 -18.72 0.99
C SER A 49 4.54 -19.53 1.89
N ASN A 50 5.04 -20.58 2.55
CA ASN A 50 4.25 -21.37 3.54
C ASN A 50 3.91 -20.59 4.83
N SER A 51 4.18 -19.29 4.90
CA SER A 51 3.84 -18.47 6.06
C SER A 51 2.33 -18.22 6.08
N GLN A 52 1.67 -18.57 7.17
CA GLN A 52 0.23 -18.35 7.36
C GLN A 52 -0.02 -17.09 8.20
N MET A 53 -1.00 -16.30 7.78
CA MET A 53 -1.48 -15.14 8.51
C MET A 53 -2.37 -15.58 9.67
N SER A 54 -2.18 -14.98 10.85
CA SER A 54 -3.06 -15.22 11.99
C SER A 54 -4.50 -14.80 11.67
N PHE A 55 -5.48 -15.55 12.18
CA PHE A 55 -6.91 -15.24 12.05
C PHE A 55 -7.25 -13.83 12.50
N MET A 56 -6.62 -13.34 13.57
CA MET A 56 -6.84 -11.98 14.08
C MET A 56 -6.35 -10.91 13.10
N HIS A 57 -5.19 -11.12 12.48
CA HIS A 57 -4.70 -10.21 11.44
C HIS A 57 -5.61 -10.25 10.22
N PHE A 58 -6.11 -11.43 9.84
CA PHE A 58 -7.05 -11.55 8.72
C PHE A 58 -8.33 -10.74 8.98
N LEU A 59 -8.93 -10.88 10.16
CA LEU A 59 -10.14 -10.13 10.55
C LEU A 59 -9.88 -8.62 10.58
N MET A 60 -8.74 -8.20 11.12
CA MET A 60 -8.29 -6.80 11.10
C MET A 60 -8.16 -6.27 9.67
N GLY A 61 -7.62 -7.06 8.74
CA GLY A 61 -7.53 -6.72 7.32
C GLY A 61 -8.91 -6.54 6.67
N VAL A 62 -9.85 -7.46 6.94
CA VAL A 62 -11.24 -7.35 6.45
C VAL A 62 -11.90 -6.08 6.98
N GLY A 63 -11.80 -5.83 8.28
CA GLY A 63 -12.33 -4.61 8.91
C GLY A 63 -11.73 -3.35 8.29
N PHE A 64 -10.42 -3.33 8.08
CA PHE A 64 -9.73 -2.20 7.47
C PHE A 64 -10.26 -1.86 6.06
N TYR A 65 -10.50 -2.87 5.20
CA TYR A 65 -11.06 -2.66 3.86
C TYR A 65 -12.50 -2.15 3.86
N ILE A 66 -13.27 -2.42 4.92
CA ILE A 66 -14.64 -1.89 5.06
C ILE A 66 -14.61 -0.47 5.60
N VAL A 67 -13.85 -0.23 6.67
CA VAL A 67 -13.85 1.06 7.39
C VAL A 67 -13.15 2.15 6.58
N THR A 68 -12.14 1.82 5.76
CA THR A 68 -11.40 2.84 4.99
C THR A 68 -12.28 3.69 4.07
N PRO A 69 -13.05 3.13 3.11
CA PRO A 69 -13.90 3.96 2.24
C PRO A 69 -15.04 4.66 3.01
N ILE A 70 -15.54 4.06 4.10
CA ILE A 70 -16.51 4.71 5.00
C ILE A 70 -15.89 5.94 5.69
N SER A 71 -14.64 5.84 6.14
CA SER A 71 -13.94 6.98 6.76
C SER A 71 -13.68 8.12 5.78
N ILE A 72 -13.48 7.81 4.50
CA ILE A 72 -13.36 8.82 3.43
C ILE A 72 -14.71 9.54 3.28
N LEU A 73 -15.84 8.81 3.24
CA LEU A 73 -17.17 9.42 3.20
C LEU A 73 -17.45 10.31 4.40
N PHE A 74 -17.16 9.85 5.62
CA PHE A 74 -17.36 10.68 6.82
C PHE A 74 -16.42 11.88 6.91
N SER A 75 -15.39 11.94 6.07
CA SER A 75 -14.50 13.10 5.99
C SER A 75 -15.01 14.20 5.06
N ARG A 76 -16.17 13.99 4.39
CA ARG A 76 -16.77 14.89 3.40
C ARG A 76 -16.95 16.32 3.89
N ASP A 77 -17.52 16.50 5.08
CA ASP A 77 -17.85 17.84 5.61
C ASP A 77 -16.60 18.69 5.90
N ASN A 78 -15.44 18.05 6.03
CA ASN A 78 -14.15 18.70 6.27
C ASN A 78 -13.26 18.75 5.01
N ALA A 79 -13.72 18.20 3.88
CA ALA A 79 -12.94 18.10 2.67
C ALA A 79 -12.83 19.46 1.97
N VAL A 80 -11.62 19.83 1.60
CA VAL A 80 -11.35 21.07 0.85
C VAL A 80 -11.81 20.88 -0.60
N GLU A 81 -12.59 21.83 -1.12
CA GLU A 81 -12.90 21.88 -2.55
C GLU A 81 -11.62 22.16 -3.35
N ARG A 82 -11.25 21.21 -4.22
CA ARG A 82 -10.04 21.32 -5.04
C ARG A 82 -10.39 21.81 -6.44
N SER A 83 -9.51 22.64 -7.01
CA SER A 83 -9.60 23.01 -8.43
C SER A 83 -9.40 21.79 -9.33
N TYR A 84 -9.90 21.85 -10.56
CA TYR A 84 -9.69 20.78 -11.55
C TYR A 84 -8.21 20.47 -11.79
N LEU A 85 -7.35 21.50 -11.82
CA LEU A 85 -5.89 21.30 -11.90
C LEU A 85 -5.36 20.53 -10.68
N GLY A 86 -5.80 20.88 -9.46
CA GLY A 86 -5.40 20.15 -8.25
C GLY A 86 -5.82 18.68 -8.28
N ILE A 87 -7.03 18.39 -8.79
CA ILE A 87 -7.55 17.03 -8.97
C ILE A 87 -6.69 16.24 -9.97
N ILE A 88 -6.34 16.82 -11.11
CA ILE A 88 -5.52 16.18 -12.15
C ILE A 88 -4.11 15.90 -11.62
N LEU A 89 -3.44 16.91 -11.05
CA LEU A 89 -2.09 16.78 -10.51
C LEU A 89 -2.03 15.73 -9.40
N PHE A 90 -3.03 15.72 -8.51
CA PHE A 90 -3.13 14.69 -7.48
C PHE A 90 -3.35 13.30 -8.07
N GLY A 91 -4.21 13.17 -9.09
CA GLY A 91 -4.42 11.91 -9.79
C GLY A 91 -3.13 11.35 -10.40
N LEU A 92 -2.33 12.19 -11.06
CA LEU A 92 -1.03 11.80 -11.62
C LEU A 92 -0.05 11.36 -10.53
N HIS A 93 0.10 12.15 -9.46
CA HIS A 93 0.93 11.81 -8.31
C HIS A 93 0.54 10.46 -7.70
N PHE A 94 -0.77 10.25 -7.50
CA PHE A 94 -1.30 9.02 -6.93
C PHE A 94 -1.02 7.80 -7.82
N LEU A 95 -1.20 7.93 -9.14
CA LEU A 95 -0.89 6.88 -10.11
C LEU A 95 0.62 6.56 -10.16
N ILE A 96 1.49 7.57 -10.04
CA ILE A 96 2.94 7.35 -9.96
C ILE A 96 3.29 6.54 -8.71
N LEU A 97 2.75 6.89 -7.54
CA LEU A 97 2.99 6.12 -6.31
C LEU A 97 2.51 4.67 -6.42
N GLN A 98 1.35 4.45 -7.04
CA GLN A 98 0.84 3.11 -7.29
C GLN A 98 1.76 2.32 -8.23
N TYR A 99 2.15 2.92 -9.35
CA TYR A 99 3.05 2.29 -10.31
C TYR A 99 4.39 1.89 -9.68
N LEU A 100 5.00 2.78 -8.89
CA LEU A 100 6.23 2.48 -8.17
C LEU A 100 6.05 1.30 -7.20
N GLN A 101 4.89 1.22 -6.54
CA GLN A 101 4.60 0.15 -5.61
C GLN A 101 4.40 -1.20 -6.32
N ASP A 102 3.69 -1.22 -7.45
CA ASP A 102 3.54 -2.41 -8.30
C ASP A 102 4.90 -2.92 -8.80
N LEU A 103 5.78 -2.02 -9.27
CA LEU A 103 7.14 -2.37 -9.69
C LEU A 103 7.92 -3.08 -8.57
N VAL A 104 7.79 -2.59 -7.33
CA VAL A 104 8.42 -3.20 -6.16
C VAL A 104 7.85 -4.60 -5.88
N PHE A 105 6.54 -4.81 -6.02
CA PHE A 105 5.92 -6.13 -5.84
C PHE A 105 6.33 -7.11 -6.93
N GLN A 106 6.41 -6.68 -8.18
CA GLN A 106 6.90 -7.50 -9.29
C GLN A 106 8.34 -7.95 -9.06
N GLN A 107 9.21 -7.06 -8.57
CA GLN A 107 10.58 -7.43 -8.19
C GLN A 107 10.61 -8.49 -7.08
N LEU A 108 9.78 -8.33 -6.04
CA LEU A 108 9.67 -9.33 -4.96
C LEU A 108 9.14 -10.68 -5.44
N ALA A 109 8.18 -10.67 -6.38
CA ALA A 109 7.66 -11.88 -7.00
C ALA A 109 8.71 -12.58 -7.87
N ALA A 110 9.49 -11.82 -8.65
CA ALA A 110 10.53 -12.35 -9.52
C ALA A 110 11.61 -13.13 -8.73
N LEU A 111 11.93 -12.70 -7.50
CA LEU A 111 12.86 -13.43 -6.61
C LEU A 111 12.38 -14.83 -6.23
N ARG A 112 11.06 -15.06 -6.25
CA ARG A 112 10.45 -16.36 -5.93
C ARG A 112 10.09 -17.16 -7.17
N SER A 113 9.94 -16.50 -8.32
CA SER A 113 9.69 -17.11 -9.62
C SER A 113 10.95 -17.75 -10.24
N GLY A 114 12.06 -17.85 -9.48
CA GLY A 114 13.30 -18.51 -9.87
C GLY A 114 13.06 -19.97 -10.30
N LYS A 115 12.70 -20.12 -11.57
CA LYS A 115 12.53 -21.35 -12.31
C LYS A 115 13.92 -21.94 -12.50
N ASN A 116 14.27 -22.98 -11.74
CA ASN A 116 15.42 -23.82 -12.08
C ASN A 116 15.03 -24.62 -13.33
N GLU A 117 15.25 -24.07 -14.52
CA GLU A 117 14.96 -24.78 -15.78
C GLU A 117 15.89 -25.99 -16.03
N ASN A 118 16.84 -26.35 -15.15
CA ASN A 118 17.82 -27.40 -15.45
C ASN A 118 18.28 -28.29 -14.28
N THR A 119 17.58 -28.40 -13.14
CA THR A 119 18.00 -29.39 -12.11
C THR A 119 16.83 -30.03 -11.37
N ASP A 120 16.69 -31.36 -11.50
CA ASP A 120 15.87 -32.26 -10.67
C ASP A 120 16.40 -32.38 -9.24
N LYS A 121 16.72 -31.25 -8.59
CA LYS A 121 17.07 -31.19 -7.17
C LYS A 121 15.93 -30.51 -6.42
N PRO A 122 15.51 -31.06 -5.26
CA PRO A 122 14.50 -30.40 -4.44
C PRO A 122 14.99 -29.00 -4.12
N VAL A 123 14.25 -27.99 -4.58
CA VAL A 123 14.58 -26.58 -4.37
C VAL A 123 14.57 -26.35 -2.86
N ASN A 124 15.77 -26.26 -2.26
CA ASN A 124 15.91 -25.66 -0.95
C ASN A 124 15.30 -24.26 -1.07
N LYS A 125 14.24 -23.98 -0.31
CA LYS A 125 13.52 -22.69 -0.27
C LYS A 125 14.44 -21.60 0.30
N GLN A 126 15.49 -21.27 -0.41
CA GLN A 126 16.47 -20.27 -0.01
C GLN A 126 15.89 -18.89 -0.33
N TYR A 127 15.83 -18.04 0.69
CA TYR A 127 15.37 -16.67 0.53
C TYR A 127 16.49 -15.84 -0.09
N TYR A 128 16.18 -15.03 -1.10
CA TYR A 128 17.13 -14.10 -1.70
C TYR A 128 16.72 -12.65 -1.40
N PRO A 129 17.64 -11.80 -0.93
CA PRO A 129 17.31 -10.41 -0.65
C PRO A 129 17.22 -9.60 -1.97
N PRO A 130 16.25 -8.68 -2.10
CA PRO A 130 16.05 -7.89 -3.31
C PRO A 130 17.21 -6.92 -3.58
N GLU A 131 17.57 -6.72 -4.84
CA GLU A 131 18.65 -5.83 -5.27
C GLU A 131 18.20 -4.88 -6.39
N GLY A 132 18.82 -3.70 -6.47
CA GLY A 132 18.53 -2.67 -7.48
C GLY A 132 17.31 -1.79 -7.17
N SER A 133 17.06 -0.81 -8.06
CA SER A 133 15.93 0.13 -7.97
C SER A 133 15.75 0.75 -6.56
N MET A 134 14.53 0.81 -6.04
CA MET A 134 14.23 1.34 -4.70
C MET A 134 14.86 0.51 -3.57
N PHE A 135 15.09 -0.79 -3.81
CA PHE A 135 15.78 -1.66 -2.86
C PHE A 135 17.27 -1.35 -2.75
N HIS A 136 17.86 -0.52 -3.61
CA HIS A 136 19.22 -0.04 -3.39
C HIS A 136 19.32 0.83 -2.13
N TRP A 137 18.27 1.59 -1.83
CA TRP A 137 18.26 2.62 -0.79
C TRP A 137 17.59 2.17 0.51
N ILE A 138 16.45 1.47 0.40
CA ILE A 138 15.58 1.13 1.54
C ILE A 138 15.29 -0.37 1.54
N SER A 139 15.23 -1.01 2.70
CA SER A 139 14.96 -2.46 2.78
C SER A 139 13.53 -2.85 2.36
N CYS A 140 12.53 -2.02 2.68
CA CYS A 140 11.12 -2.33 2.42
C CYS A 140 10.36 -1.14 1.77
N PRO A 141 10.69 -0.77 0.51
CA PRO A 141 10.12 0.39 -0.15
C PRO A 141 8.60 0.33 -0.36
N HIS A 142 8.01 -0.87 -0.52
CA HIS A 142 6.56 -1.03 -0.68
C HIS A 142 5.75 -0.53 0.53
N TYR A 143 6.28 -0.68 1.75
CA TYR A 143 5.65 -0.18 2.97
C TYR A 143 5.75 1.34 3.07
N VAL A 144 6.90 1.91 2.68
CA VAL A 144 7.09 3.37 2.62
C VAL A 144 6.13 3.98 1.59
N LEU A 145 6.01 3.37 0.41
CA LEU A 145 5.06 3.80 -0.63
C LEU A 145 3.61 3.71 -0.15
N GLU A 146 3.24 2.67 0.61
CA GLU A 146 1.89 2.58 1.18
C GLU A 146 1.61 3.73 2.15
N ILE A 147 2.57 4.06 3.02
CA ILE A 147 2.47 5.23 3.90
C ILE A 147 2.30 6.51 3.07
N SER A 148 3.12 6.70 2.03
CA SER A 148 3.04 7.87 1.15
C SER A 148 1.69 8.00 0.45
N ILE A 149 1.08 6.89 0.02
CA ILE A 149 -0.26 6.87 -0.58
C ILE A 149 -1.31 7.41 0.41
N TYR A 150 -1.31 6.92 1.66
CA TYR A 150 -2.31 7.34 2.66
C TYR A 150 -2.08 8.78 3.15
N ILE A 151 -0.82 9.20 3.30
CA ILE A 151 -0.50 10.61 3.62
C ILE A 151 -1.00 11.52 2.49
N SER A 152 -0.79 11.12 1.22
CA SER A 152 -1.25 11.89 0.06
C SER A 152 -2.77 12.04 0.06
N ILE A 153 -3.52 10.97 0.36
CA ILE A 153 -4.98 11.03 0.49
C ILE A 153 -5.38 12.01 1.59
N GLN A 154 -4.81 11.89 2.80
CA GLN A 154 -5.13 12.77 3.91
C GLN A 154 -4.90 14.24 3.54
N LEU A 155 -3.71 14.59 3.02
CA LEU A 155 -3.38 15.96 2.64
C LEU A 155 -4.29 16.49 1.53
N PHE A 156 -4.72 15.63 0.61
CA PHE A 156 -5.62 16.02 -0.46
C PHE A 156 -7.04 16.28 0.04
N ILE A 157 -7.57 15.47 0.98
CA ILE A 157 -8.83 15.76 1.68
C ILE A 157 -8.69 17.07 2.48
N THR A 158 -7.80 17.09 3.47
CA THR A 158 -7.55 18.23 4.36
C THR A 158 -6.35 17.95 5.28
N PRO A 159 -5.54 18.95 5.65
CA PRO A 159 -4.50 18.77 6.67
C PRO A 159 -5.06 18.62 8.10
N LYS A 160 -6.36 18.87 8.31
CA LYS A 160 -7.01 18.75 9.63
C LYS A 160 -7.17 17.29 10.05
N TRP A 161 -7.28 17.06 11.35
CA TRP A 161 -7.68 15.75 11.87
C TRP A 161 -9.14 15.46 11.55
N ILE A 162 -9.40 14.35 10.86
CA ILE A 162 -10.71 13.91 10.35
C ILE A 162 -10.88 12.40 10.56
N SER A 163 -12.04 11.85 10.22
CA SER A 163 -12.29 10.39 10.30
C SER A 163 -11.23 9.57 9.56
N PHE A 164 -10.79 10.01 8.38
CA PHE A 164 -9.72 9.34 7.63
C PHE A 164 -8.35 9.39 8.35
N SER A 165 -8.10 10.37 9.24
CA SER A 165 -6.83 10.48 9.97
C SER A 165 -6.59 9.29 10.90
N HIS A 166 -7.66 8.66 11.42
CA HIS A 166 -7.55 7.41 12.17
C HIS A 166 -7.05 6.24 11.31
N ILE A 167 -7.49 6.18 10.04
CA ILE A 167 -7.01 5.19 9.07
C ILE A 167 -5.55 5.45 8.72
N LEU A 168 -5.18 6.70 8.46
CA LEU A 168 -3.79 7.07 8.23
C LEU A 168 -2.90 6.68 9.42
N PHE A 169 -3.31 7.03 10.63
CA PHE A 169 -2.56 6.71 11.84
C PHE A 169 -2.35 5.20 11.99
N PHE A 170 -3.43 4.43 11.84
CA PHE A 170 -3.39 2.97 11.84
C PHE A 170 -2.43 2.42 10.78
N THR A 171 -2.54 2.87 9.53
CA THR A 171 -1.67 2.44 8.43
C THR A 171 -0.21 2.77 8.74
N MET A 172 0.10 3.97 9.22
CA MET A 172 1.46 4.32 9.60
C MET A 172 2.01 3.40 10.68
N CYS A 173 1.28 3.20 11.79
CA CYS A 173 1.73 2.31 12.86
C CYS A 173 1.95 0.87 12.36
N ASN A 174 1.01 0.34 11.58
CA ASN A 174 1.10 -1.01 11.05
C ASN A 174 2.30 -1.17 10.11
N GLN A 175 2.46 -0.26 9.14
CA GLN A 175 3.56 -0.33 8.18
C GLN A 175 4.92 -0.08 8.82
N LEU A 176 5.03 0.85 9.78
CA LEU A 176 6.27 1.09 10.53
C LEU A 176 6.68 -0.14 11.34
N CYS A 177 5.72 -0.82 11.99
CA CYS A 177 5.98 -2.08 12.69
C CYS A 177 6.47 -3.17 11.72
N CYS A 178 5.81 -3.32 10.58
CA CYS A 178 6.23 -4.27 9.54
C CYS A 178 7.63 -3.97 9.03
N ILE A 179 7.95 -2.70 8.73
CA ILE A 179 9.28 -2.27 8.30
C ILE A 179 10.33 -2.66 9.35
N TRP A 180 10.09 -2.37 10.62
CA TRP A 180 11.01 -2.67 11.70
C TRP A 180 11.28 -4.19 11.83
N LEU A 181 10.21 -5.00 11.80
CA LEU A 181 10.31 -6.47 11.86
C LEU A 181 11.11 -7.03 10.69
N HIS A 182 10.79 -6.60 9.46
CA HIS A 182 11.45 -7.11 8.26
C HIS A 182 12.90 -6.65 8.18
N HIS A 183 13.20 -5.38 8.48
CA HIS A 183 14.56 -4.87 8.47
C HIS A 183 15.45 -5.58 9.50
N ASN A 184 14.94 -5.86 10.70
CA ASN A 184 15.68 -6.65 11.70
C ASN A 184 15.86 -8.11 11.28
N TRP A 185 14.87 -8.69 10.61
CA TRP A 185 15.01 -10.02 10.01
C TRP A 185 16.11 -10.02 8.93
N TYR A 186 16.17 -9.01 8.06
CA TYR A 186 17.25 -8.86 7.07
C TYR A 186 18.62 -8.67 7.73
N LYS A 187 18.73 -7.87 8.81
CA LYS A 187 19.99 -7.72 9.55
C LYS A 187 20.51 -9.05 10.10
N LYS A 188 19.63 -9.94 10.56
CA LYS A 188 19.99 -11.26 11.10
C LYS A 188 20.38 -12.25 10.01
N ASN A 189 19.70 -12.24 8.86
CA ASN A 189 19.90 -13.25 7.81
C ASN A 189 20.87 -12.81 6.71
N PHE A 190 20.97 -11.50 6.44
CA PHE A 190 21.78 -10.90 5.37
C PHE A 190 22.48 -9.61 5.86
N PRO A 191 23.42 -9.72 6.81
CA PRO A 191 24.01 -8.55 7.48
C PRO A 191 24.75 -7.60 6.51
N THR A 192 25.47 -8.14 5.53
CA THR A 192 26.19 -7.36 4.51
C THR A 192 25.26 -6.64 3.53
N TRP A 193 24.06 -7.19 3.31
CA TRP A 193 23.03 -6.60 2.47
C TRP A 193 22.29 -5.49 3.22
N ALA A 194 21.92 -5.75 4.48
CA ALA A 194 21.12 -4.83 5.29
C ALA A 194 21.91 -3.59 5.72
N SER A 195 23.23 -3.70 5.91
CA SER A 195 24.08 -2.57 6.33
C SER A 195 24.16 -1.43 5.33
N LYS A 196 23.87 -1.69 4.04
CA LYS A 196 23.91 -0.69 2.97
C LYS A 196 22.59 0.06 2.80
N ARG A 197 21.56 -0.28 3.57
CA ARG A 197 20.17 0.15 3.33
C ARG A 197 19.55 0.77 4.57
N ALA A 198 18.80 1.83 4.33
CA ALA A 198 17.97 2.48 5.33
C ALA A 198 16.73 1.64 5.67
N MET A 199 16.23 1.84 6.88
CA MET A 199 14.95 1.30 7.32
C MET A 199 13.79 2.10 6.72
N LEU A 200 13.89 3.43 6.72
CA LEU A 200 12.79 4.31 6.30
C LEU A 200 13.23 5.47 5.41
N ILE A 201 14.23 6.24 5.85
CA ILE A 201 14.72 7.41 5.13
C ILE A 201 16.20 7.19 4.86
N PRO A 202 16.61 7.13 3.58
CA PRO A 202 18.03 7.06 3.23
C PRO A 202 18.83 8.11 4.00
N TYR A 203 19.92 7.69 4.64
CA TYR A 203 20.85 8.55 5.37
C TYR A 203 20.37 9.16 6.70
N VAL A 204 19.15 8.86 7.16
CA VAL A 204 18.67 9.30 8.49
C VAL A 204 18.39 8.10 9.41
N TRP A 205 17.84 7.02 8.87
CA TRP A 205 17.44 5.80 9.60
C TRP A 205 17.57 4.54 8.76
#